data_AF-A0A815DHG4-F1
#
_entry.id   AF-A0A815DHG4-F1
#
_cell.length_a   1.000
_cell.length_b   1.000
_cell.length_c   1.000
_cell.angle_alpha   90.00
_cell.angle_beta   90.00
_cell.angle_gamma   90.00
#
_symmetry.space_group_name_H-M   'P 1'
#
loop_
_entity.id
_entity.type
_entity.pdbx_description
1 polymer ?
#
loop_
_entity_poly.entity_id
_entity_poly.type
_entity_poly.pdbx_seq_one_letter_code
_entity_poly.pdbx_strand_id
1 'polypeptide(L)' 'IYRHTIYAPSRTNRYNARGFPTITDAIEDRNITNIQQQISIVTYFIHSAISVLQPPNKIQSIL' A
#
# COMPACT_ATOMS: atom_id res chain seq x y z
N ILE A 1 -16.09 -3.71 1.31
CA ILE A 1 -14.74 -3.92 1.87
C ILE A 1 -13.74 -3.53 0.80
N TYR A 2 -13.10 -2.35 0.90
CA TYR A 2 -12.10 -1.91 -0.08
C TYR A 2 -10.74 -2.51 0.30
N ARG A 3 -10.08 -3.21 -0.63
CA ARG A 3 -8.84 -3.98 -0.38
C ARG A 3 -7.63 -3.48 -1.16
N HIS A 4 -7.83 -2.55 -2.09
CA HIS A 4 -6.77 -2.08 -2.97
C HIS A 4 -6.06 -0.89 -2.34
N THR A 5 -4.75 -1.00 -2.16
CA THR A 5 -3.96 -0.05 -1.35
C THR A 5 -3.67 1.27 -2.08
N ILE A 6 -3.54 1.25 -3.42
CA ILE A 6 -3.27 2.45 -4.22
C ILE A 6 -4.57 3.21 -4.54
N TYR A 7 -5.58 2.50 -5.07
CA TYR A 7 -6.87 3.06 -5.44
C TYR A 7 -7.99 2.49 -4.56
N ALA A 8 -8.56 3.33 -3.70
CA ALA A 8 -9.82 3.06 -3.02
C ALA A 8 -10.53 4.39 -2.74
N PRO A 9 -11.85 4.39 -2.47
CA PRO A 9 -12.51 5.60 -2.00
C PRO A 9 -11.93 6.01 -0.64
N SER A 10 -11.65 7.30 -0.47
CA SER A 10 -11.33 7.87 0.84
C SER A 10 -12.52 7.69 1.80
N ARG A 11 -12.21 7.47 3.08
CA ARG A 11 -13.20 7.34 4.15
C ARG A 11 -13.91 8.66 4.41
N THR A 12 -13.20 9.77 4.33
CA THR A 12 -13.69 11.12 4.65
C THR A 12 -14.37 11.77 3.44
N ASN A 13 -13.89 11.53 2.22
CA ASN A 13 -14.50 12.04 1.00
C ASN A 13 -14.37 11.05 -0.18
N ARG A 14 -15.42 10.27 -0.42
CA ARG A 14 -15.46 9.24 -1.47
C ARG A 14 -15.29 9.76 -2.90
N TYR A 15 -15.46 11.06 -3.13
CA TYR A 15 -15.34 11.70 -4.45
C TYR A 15 -13.98 12.36 -4.69
N ASN A 16 -13.16 12.50 -3.64
CA ASN A 16 -11.79 12.98 -3.71
C ASN A 16 -10.84 11.78 -3.75
N ALA A 17 -10.86 11.05 -4.86
CA ALA A 17 -10.02 9.87 -5.04
C ALA A 17 -8.55 10.29 -5.20
N ARG A 18 -7.78 10.18 -4.10
CA ARG A 18 -6.33 10.32 -4.09
C ARG A 18 -5.68 8.95 -4.08
N GLY A 19 -4.45 8.86 -4.61
CA GLY A 19 -3.63 7.66 -4.41
C GLY A 19 -3.32 7.48 -2.93
N PHE A 20 -3.30 6.22 -2.47
CA PHE A 20 -3.04 5.84 -1.07
C PHE A 20 -4.04 6.48 -0.08
N PRO A 21 -5.35 6.26 -0.25
CA PRO A 21 -6.40 6.94 0.51
C PRO A 21 -6.26 6.73 2.03
N THR A 22 -5.75 5.58 2.48
CA THR A 22 -5.58 5.33 3.91
C THR A 22 -4.51 6.22 4.55
N ILE A 23 -3.48 6.63 3.81
CA ILE A 23 -2.48 7.59 4.27
C ILE A 23 -3.08 8.99 4.30
N THR A 24 -3.79 9.40 3.25
CA THR A 24 -4.40 10.74 3.21
C THR A 24 -5.45 10.91 4.30
N ASP A 25 -6.27 9.88 4.55
CA ASP A 25 -7.26 9.88 5.63
C ASP A 25 -6.57 9.96 7.02
N ALA A 26 -5.47 9.24 7.22
CA ALA A 26 -4.71 9.30 8.48
C ALA A 26 -4.05 10.67 8.72
N ILE A 27 -3.63 11.36 7.65
CA ILE A 27 -3.11 12.74 7.71
C ILE A 27 -4.22 13.72 8.09
N GLU A 28 -5.41 13.59 7.47
CA GLU A 28 -6.57 14.42 7.79
C GLU A 28 -6.99 14.25 9.27
N ASP A 29 -6.94 13.02 9.79
CA ASP A 29 -7.20 12.71 11.20
C ASP A 29 -6.09 13.21 12.16
N ARG A 30 -4.96 13.74 11.64
CA ARG A 30 -3.77 14.19 12.41
C ARG A 30 -3.20 13.13 13.37
N ASN A 31 -3.41 11.85 13.09
CA ASN A 31 -2.99 10.75 13.95
C ASN A 31 -1.63 10.20 13.48
N ILE A 32 -0.54 10.69 14.09
CA ILE A 32 0.84 10.35 13.69
C ILE A 32 1.11 8.84 13.71
N THR A 33 0.64 8.14 14.75
CA THR A 33 0.82 6.68 14.86
C THR A 33 0.13 5.95 13.71
N ASN A 34 -1.09 6.36 13.36
CA ASN A 34 -1.81 5.78 12.24
C ASN A 34 -1.14 6.10 10.90
N ILE A 35 -0.62 7.33 10.71
CA ILE A 35 0.13 7.70 9.51
C ILE A 35 1.33 6.76 9.30
N GLN A 36 2.14 6.55 10.35
CA GLN A 36 3.30 5.66 10.29
C GLN A 36 2.87 4.23 9.94
N GLN A 37 1.82 3.72 10.57
CA GLN A 37 1.29 2.39 10.30
C GLN A 37 0.83 2.25 8.83
N GLN A 38 0.10 3.22 8.30
CA GLN A 38 -0.39 3.18 6.91
C GLN A 38 0.76 3.27 5.90
N ILE A 39 1.80 4.06 6.17
CA ILE A 39 3.01 4.09 5.34
C ILE A 39 3.68 2.72 5.31
N SER A 40 3.88 2.08 6.48
CA SER A 40 4.48 0.75 6.54
C SER A 40 3.68 -0.30 5.77
N ILE A 41 2.35 -0.27 5.87
CA ILE A 41 1.45 -1.16 5.12
C ILE A 41 1.60 -0.93 3.61
N VAL A 42 1.53 0.32 3.16
CA VAL A 42 1.67 0.66 1.73
C VAL A 42 3.02 0.23 1.20
N THR A 43 4.12 0.49 1.92
CA THR A 43 5.46 0.06 1.53
C THR A 43 5.54 -1.46 1.39
N TYR A 44 4.98 -2.22 2.35
CA TYR A 44 4.93 -3.67 2.27
C TYR A 44 4.21 -4.17 1.00
N PHE A 45 3.05 -3.59 0.68
CA PHE A 45 2.30 -3.97 -0.52
C PHE A 45 3.03 -3.61 -1.82
N ILE A 46 3.70 -2.46 -1.88
CA ILE A 46 4.52 -2.08 -3.05
C ILE A 46 5.68 -3.05 -3.23
N HIS A 47 6.41 -3.36 -2.15
CA HIS A 47 7.51 -4.34 -2.20
C HIS A 47 7.01 -5.72 -2.65
N SER A 48 5.90 -6.19 -2.09
CA SER A 48 5.29 -7.48 -2.46
C SER A 48 4.88 -7.51 -3.93
N ALA A 49 4.28 -6.42 -4.44
CA ALA A 49 3.90 -6.31 -5.85
C ALA A 49 5.12 -6.35 -6.78
N ILE A 50 6.21 -5.67 -6.41
CA ILE A 50 7.47 -5.70 -7.17
C ILE A 50 8.08 -7.11 -7.15
N SER A 51 8.09 -7.78 -5.99
CA SER A 51 8.64 -9.14 -5.87
C SER A 51 7.94 -10.16 -6.75
N VAL A 52 6.63 -10.01 -7.00
CA VAL A 52 5.88 -10.88 -7.93
C VAL A 52 6.27 -10.65 -9.40
N LEU A 53 6.75 -9.44 -9.74
CA LEU A 53 7.20 -9.11 -11.10
C LEU A 53 8.65 -9.51 -11.36
N GLN A 54 9.43 -9.81 -10.33
CA GLN A 54 10.80 -10.27 -10.51
C GLN A 54 10.79 -11.68 -11.11
N PRO A 55 11.64 -11.94 -12.13
CA PRO A 55 11.76 -13.29 -12.66
C PRO A 55 12.12 -14.24 -11.51
N PRO A 56 11.51 -15.44 -11.43
CA PRO A 56 11.82 -16.39 -10.38
C PRO A 56 13.34 -16.62 -10.38
N ASN A 57 13.98 -16.34 -9.25
CA ASN A 57 15.42 -16.53 -9.08
C ASN A 57 15.75 -17.93 -9.60
N LYS A 58 16.63 -18.00 -10.63
CA LYS A 58 17.10 -19.27 -11.19
C LYS A 58 17.54 -20.13 -10.01
N ILE A 59 16.80 -21.20 -9.73
CA ILE A 59 17.28 -22.27 -8.87
C ILE A 59 18.63 -22.66 -9.49
N GLN A 60 19.71 -22.43 -8.75
CA GLN A 60 21.03 -22.87 -9.16
C GLN A 60 20.90 -24.38 -9.38
N SER A 61 21.03 -24.81 -10.64
CA SER A 61 21.06 -26.21 -11.03
C SER A 61 22.11 -26.88 -10.16
N ILE A 62 21.66 -27.69 -9.19
CA ILE A 62 22.56 -28.59 -8.48
C ILE A 62 22.97 -29.62 -9.53
N LEU A 63 24.28 -29.64 -9.81
CA LEU A 63 24.95 -30.56 -10.72
C LEU A 63 24.58 -32.01 -10.45
#